data_AF-A0A7S1BPQ7-F1
#
_entry.id   AF-A0A7S1BPQ7-F1
#
_cell.length_a   1.000
_cell.length_b   1.000
_cell.length_c   1.000
_cell.angle_alpha   90.00
_cell.angle_beta   90.00
_cell.angle_gamma   90.00
#
_symmetry.space_group_name_H-M   'P 1'
#
loop_
_entity.id
_entity.type
_entity.pdbx_description
1 polymer ?
#
loop_
_entity_poly.entity_id
_entity_poly.type
_entity_poly.pdbx_seq_one_letter_code
_entity_poly.pdbx_strand_id
1 'polypeptide(L)'
;MNVFSYFVLIFSVLSLTACVSCFVQELTNNISNTQWIPKKRVLWLSKNPDIPGNIDNPPSDEMAIGEEYALRFSGVGKLYTDKEKTSIEAVDDADRPPPHHEVLRRLSASTVAVVGIGGVGSWASEALARSGVGSIVLVDMDDICISNTNRQLHATSASVGKLKTEEMSRRISQIHPGCEVSTIFDFVAAANVDGILDDLREKRGVDVVIDAIDGAWEKTALVAGCVRRGIPVVTCGGAAGRKDPSKIVCEDLTRAREDRLLFRVRKTLRAKYRFPKGPGKGAKNYHNPRRWKIFAVFSDEVVGNGGGLEEASASFRQCDGTLGTASFVTGTYGFMAAGKAVEMITTGKMIVPKKVRMPLLELKEKSHQNATAQSIF
;
A
#
# COMPACT_ATOMS: atom_id res chain seq x y z
N MET A 1 -52.31 -37.60 -2.95
CA MET A 1 -50.92 -37.11 -2.79
C MET A 1 -50.98 -35.87 -1.91
N ASN A 2 -50.23 -35.93 -0.81
CA ASN A 2 -50.59 -35.35 0.47
C ASN A 2 -50.37 -33.83 0.60
N VAL A 3 -51.35 -33.18 1.21
CA VAL A 3 -51.35 -31.80 1.75
C VAL A 3 -50.15 -31.55 2.69
N PHE A 4 -49.51 -32.62 3.18
CA PHE A 4 -48.33 -32.59 4.03
C PHE A 4 -47.06 -32.06 3.34
N SER A 5 -46.89 -32.24 2.02
CA SER A 5 -45.69 -31.77 1.31
C SER A 5 -45.68 -30.26 1.05
N TYR A 6 -46.85 -29.62 0.98
CA TYR A 6 -46.95 -28.16 0.80
C TYR A 6 -46.63 -27.39 2.09
N PHE A 7 -46.98 -27.95 3.26
CA PHE A 7 -46.70 -27.32 4.54
C PHE A 7 -45.19 -27.29 4.87
N VAL A 8 -44.43 -28.32 4.49
CA VAL A 8 -42.98 -28.37 4.72
C VAL A 8 -42.22 -27.40 3.81
N LEU A 9 -42.71 -27.16 2.58
CA LEU A 9 -42.12 -26.19 1.66
C LEU A 9 -42.39 -24.74 2.10
N ILE A 10 -43.57 -24.46 2.64
CA ILE A 10 -43.94 -23.12 3.12
C ILE A 10 -43.18 -22.77 4.42
N PHE A 11 -42.99 -23.72 5.34
CA PHE A 11 -42.21 -23.48 6.56
C PHE A 11 -40.71 -23.28 6.31
N SER A 12 -40.14 -23.94 5.30
CA SER A 12 -38.73 -23.78 4.94
C SER A 12 -38.45 -22.44 4.23
N VAL A 13 -39.37 -21.95 3.40
CA VAL A 13 -39.25 -20.63 2.76
C VAL A 13 -39.51 -19.47 3.74
N LEU A 14 -40.39 -19.64 4.72
CA LEU A 14 -40.62 -18.64 5.79
C LEU A 14 -39.45 -18.55 6.79
N SER A 15 -38.77 -19.67 7.05
CA SER A 15 -37.56 -19.69 7.90
C SER A 15 -36.36 -19.01 7.21
N LEU A 16 -36.18 -19.22 5.90
CA LEU A 16 -35.12 -18.54 5.14
C LEU A 16 -35.36 -17.03 4.98
N THR A 17 -36.60 -16.59 4.81
CA THR A 17 -36.92 -15.16 4.68
C THR A 17 -36.77 -14.40 6.01
N ALA A 18 -37.09 -15.03 7.15
CA ALA A 18 -36.82 -14.47 8.47
C ALA A 18 -35.31 -14.38 8.78
N CYS A 19 -34.52 -15.38 8.35
CA CYS A 19 -33.07 -15.40 8.57
C CYS A 19 -32.34 -14.34 7.72
N VAL A 20 -32.78 -14.13 6.47
CA VAL A 20 -32.25 -13.06 5.60
C VAL A 20 -32.64 -11.67 6.12
N SER A 21 -33.86 -11.49 6.64
CA SER A 21 -34.28 -10.22 7.24
C SER A 21 -33.48 -9.88 8.50
N CYS A 22 -33.24 -10.83 9.40
CA CYS A 22 -32.38 -10.61 10.57
C CYS A 22 -30.94 -10.31 10.18
N PHE A 23 -30.38 -11.02 9.19
CA PHE A 23 -29.00 -10.81 8.74
C PHE A 23 -28.81 -9.44 8.05
N VAL A 24 -29.79 -8.99 7.26
CA VAL A 24 -29.79 -7.65 6.65
C VAL A 24 -29.98 -6.56 7.71
N GLN A 25 -30.76 -6.82 8.76
CA GLN A 25 -30.98 -5.87 9.85
C GLN A 25 -29.77 -5.77 10.80
N GLU A 26 -29.03 -6.86 10.99
CA GLU A 26 -27.76 -6.88 11.73
C GLU A 26 -26.60 -6.25 10.95
N LEU A 27 -26.60 -6.39 9.61
CA LEU A 27 -25.68 -5.66 8.73
C LEU A 27 -25.98 -4.17 8.68
N THR A 28 -27.26 -3.76 8.59
CA THR A 28 -27.63 -2.33 8.56
C THR A 28 -27.40 -1.63 9.90
N ASN A 29 -27.63 -2.31 11.03
CA ASN A 29 -27.33 -1.77 12.37
C ASN A 29 -25.82 -1.69 12.68
N ASN A 30 -24.99 -2.57 12.08
CA ASN A 30 -23.52 -2.47 12.19
C ASN A 30 -22.91 -1.40 11.28
N ILE A 31 -23.54 -1.09 10.14
CA ILE A 31 -23.07 -0.05 9.22
C ILE A 31 -23.41 1.35 9.76
N SER A 32 -24.47 1.52 10.57
CA SER A 32 -24.89 2.83 11.09
C SER A 32 -24.22 3.27 12.40
N ASN A 33 -23.45 2.41 13.08
CA ASN A 33 -22.86 2.71 14.40
C ASN A 33 -21.34 2.87 14.43
N THR A 34 -20.66 2.91 13.28
CA THR A 34 -19.27 3.39 13.21
C THR A 34 -19.25 4.91 13.09
N GLN A 35 -19.67 5.57 14.17
CA GLN A 35 -19.47 7.01 14.34
C GLN A 35 -17.96 7.26 14.47
N TRP A 36 -17.32 7.63 13.36
CA TRP A 36 -15.90 7.95 13.32
C TRP A 36 -15.67 9.26 14.07
N ILE A 37 -15.28 9.17 15.34
CA ILE A 37 -14.83 10.32 16.13
C ILE A 37 -13.39 10.61 15.67
N PRO A 38 -13.07 11.83 15.19
CA PRO A 38 -11.69 12.21 14.91
C PRO A 38 -10.95 12.29 16.24
N LYS A 39 -10.33 11.19 16.67
CA LYS A 39 -9.45 11.19 17.83
C LYS A 39 -8.22 12.01 17.45
N LYS A 40 -8.05 13.17 18.11
CA LYS A 40 -6.74 13.81 18.23
C LYS A 40 -5.72 12.73 18.60
N ARG A 41 -4.59 12.67 17.88
CA ARG A 41 -3.50 11.69 18.02
C ARG A 41 -3.28 11.33 19.50
N VAL A 42 -3.73 10.15 19.90
CA VAL A 42 -3.34 9.55 21.18
C VAL A 42 -2.08 8.74 20.89
N LEU A 43 -0.93 9.38 21.03
CA LEU A 43 0.33 8.67 21.15
C LEU A 43 0.29 7.85 22.44
N TRP A 44 0.67 6.58 22.33
CA TRP A 44 0.60 5.56 23.37
C TRP A 44 1.16 6.06 24.70
N LEU A 45 0.27 6.31 25.67
CA LEU A 45 0.62 6.39 27.09
C LEU A 45 0.66 4.97 27.64
N SER A 46 1.73 4.60 28.34
CA SER A 46 1.67 3.46 29.25
C SER A 46 0.65 3.79 30.35
N LYS A 47 -0.48 3.08 30.38
CA LYS A 47 -1.35 3.12 31.54
C LYS A 47 -0.83 2.08 32.52
N ASN A 48 -0.05 2.54 33.50
CA ASN A 48 0.16 1.82 34.75
C ASN A 48 -1.03 2.15 35.67
N PRO A 49 -1.87 1.19 36.07
CA PRO A 49 -3.13 1.48 36.77
C PRO A 49 -3.00 1.92 38.25
N ASP A 50 -1.79 2.06 38.80
CA ASP A 50 -1.59 2.17 40.27
C ASP A 50 -1.01 3.51 40.79
N ILE A 51 -1.18 4.65 40.08
CA ILE A 51 -0.71 5.95 40.59
C ILE A 51 -1.86 6.97 40.69
N PRO A 52 -2.27 7.39 41.90
CA PRO A 52 -3.24 8.47 42.07
C PRO A 52 -2.51 9.83 42.02
N GLY A 53 -2.82 10.70 41.06
CA GLY A 53 -2.20 12.02 40.97
C GLY A 53 -2.81 12.95 39.90
N ASN A 54 -3.65 13.88 40.38
CA ASN A 54 -4.01 15.20 39.87
C ASN A 54 -4.07 15.46 38.34
N ILE A 55 -5.29 15.67 37.84
CA ILE A 55 -5.61 16.14 36.49
C ILE A 55 -5.69 17.65 36.58
N ASP A 56 -4.62 18.39 36.28
CA ASP A 56 -4.68 19.81 35.92
C ASP A 56 -3.31 20.28 35.40
N ASN A 57 -3.05 20.01 34.12
CA ASN A 57 -2.25 20.80 33.17
C ASN A 57 -1.99 19.93 31.92
N PRO A 58 -2.31 20.39 30.70
CA PRO A 58 -1.85 19.70 29.49
C PRO A 58 -0.32 19.88 29.41
N PRO A 59 0.49 18.80 29.34
CA PRO A 59 1.93 18.96 29.32
C PRO A 59 2.32 19.63 28.00
N SER A 60 2.99 20.77 28.16
CA SER A 60 3.74 21.49 27.14
C SER A 60 4.73 20.55 26.42
N ASP A 61 4.82 20.68 25.10
CA ASP A 61 5.98 20.39 24.26
C ASP A 61 6.96 19.30 24.76
N GLU A 62 6.73 18.05 24.35
CA GLU A 62 7.70 16.98 24.01
C GLU A 62 7.05 15.61 24.23
N MET A 63 6.51 15.03 23.16
CA MET A 63 5.91 13.70 23.21
C MET A 63 7.04 12.66 23.28
N ALA A 64 7.37 12.21 24.49
CA ALA A 64 8.36 11.17 24.73
C ALA A 64 7.97 9.87 23.99
N ILE A 65 8.92 9.26 23.29
CA ILE A 65 8.73 7.94 22.72
C ILE A 65 8.63 6.95 23.87
N GLY A 66 7.59 6.12 23.90
CA GLY A 66 7.44 5.07 24.89
C GLY A 66 8.63 4.10 24.87
N GLU A 67 9.12 3.72 26.06
CA GLU A 67 10.34 2.92 26.22
C GLU A 67 10.32 1.60 25.43
N GLU A 68 9.17 0.92 25.39
CA GLU A 68 9.01 -0.32 24.63
C GLU A 68 9.20 -0.10 23.12
N TYR A 69 8.59 0.96 22.57
CA TYR A 69 8.74 1.29 21.15
C TYR A 69 10.20 1.65 20.85
N ALA A 70 10.83 2.45 21.71
CA ALA A 70 12.25 2.79 21.58
C ALA A 70 13.13 1.53 21.56
N LEU A 71 12.90 0.58 22.46
CA LEU A 71 13.64 -0.67 22.51
C LEU A 71 13.44 -1.51 21.24
N ARG A 72 12.19 -1.70 20.80
CA ARG A 72 11.84 -2.50 19.61
C ARG A 72 12.52 -2.00 18.34
N PHE A 73 12.60 -0.68 18.16
CA PHE A 73 13.03 -0.07 16.90
C PHE A 73 14.36 0.69 16.98
N SER A 74 15.04 0.67 18.13
CA SER A 74 16.32 1.38 18.34
C SER A 74 17.36 1.11 17.25
N GLY A 75 17.42 -0.12 16.71
CA GLY A 75 18.32 -0.48 15.62
C GLY A 75 18.09 0.36 14.36
N VAL A 76 16.83 0.57 13.98
CA VAL A 76 16.45 1.41 12.83
C VAL A 76 16.73 2.87 13.13
N GLY A 77 16.36 3.34 14.33
CA GLY A 77 16.66 4.70 14.78
C GLY A 77 18.15 5.03 14.66
N LYS A 78 19.02 4.15 15.17
CA LYS A 78 20.47 4.28 15.13
C LYS A 78 21.04 4.29 13.71
N LEU A 79 20.44 3.53 12.78
CA LEU A 79 20.90 3.45 11.39
C LEU A 79 20.77 4.79 10.65
N TYR A 80 19.71 5.56 10.92
CA TYR A 80 19.42 6.83 10.25
C TYR A 80 19.75 8.07 11.09
N THR A 81 20.40 7.89 12.23
CA THR A 81 20.89 9.00 13.04
C THR A 81 22.12 9.62 12.37
N ASP A 82 22.08 10.93 12.14
CA ASP A 82 23.20 11.69 11.58
C ASP A 82 24.28 11.87 12.65
N LYS A 83 25.32 11.04 12.62
CA LYS A 83 26.40 11.05 13.63
C LYS A 83 27.18 12.37 13.63
N GLU A 84 27.34 13.03 12.49
CA GLU A 84 28.12 14.27 12.37
C GLU A 84 27.38 15.44 13.01
N LYS A 85 26.06 15.57 12.78
CA LYS A 85 25.24 16.57 13.48
C LYS A 85 25.19 16.34 14.99
N THR A 86 25.11 15.07 15.38
CA THR A 86 25.03 14.68 16.78
C THR A 86 26.29 15.04 17.57
N SER A 87 27.48 14.91 16.96
CA SER A 87 28.75 15.29 17.61
C SER A 87 28.95 16.79 17.80
N ILE A 88 28.27 17.64 17.01
CA ILE A 88 28.36 19.10 17.12
C ILE A 88 27.45 19.63 18.23
N GLU A 89 26.35 18.95 18.49
CA GLU A 89 25.34 19.35 19.50
C GLU A 89 25.51 18.62 20.84
N ALA A 90 26.57 17.86 21.03
CA ALA A 90 26.87 17.12 22.27
C ALA A 90 27.35 18.09 23.37
N VAL A 91 26.41 18.84 23.92
CA VAL A 91 26.54 19.40 25.28
C VAL A 91 26.08 18.29 26.23
N ASP A 92 26.86 18.00 27.27
CA ASP A 92 26.57 16.99 28.29
C ASP A 92 25.30 17.37 29.09
N ASP A 93 24.14 17.08 28.51
CA ASP A 93 22.84 17.13 29.18
C ASP A 93 22.32 15.69 29.30
N ALA A 94 22.38 15.16 30.52
CA ALA A 94 21.95 13.80 30.83
C ALA A 94 20.44 13.59 30.64
N ASP A 95 19.65 14.67 30.63
CA ASP A 95 18.20 14.61 30.44
C ASP A 95 17.79 14.66 28.96
N ARG A 96 18.74 14.90 28.03
CA ARG A 96 18.45 14.95 26.60
C ARG A 96 18.12 13.55 26.05
N PRO A 97 16.97 13.36 25.36
CA PRO A 97 16.64 12.08 24.78
C PRO A 97 17.69 11.65 23.75
N PRO A 98 18.01 10.34 23.65
CA PRO A 98 19.01 9.84 22.73
C PRO A 98 18.77 10.34 21.28
N PRO A 99 19.81 10.69 20.51
CA PRO A 99 19.67 11.29 19.18
C PRO A 99 18.78 10.51 18.19
N HIS A 100 18.78 9.18 18.31
CA HIS A 100 17.95 8.29 17.49
C HIS A 100 16.45 8.38 17.82
N HIS A 101 16.06 8.98 18.95
CA HIS A 101 14.66 9.24 19.29
C HIS A 101 14.01 10.18 18.28
N GLU A 102 14.73 11.14 17.70
CA GLU A 102 14.15 12.00 16.67
C GLU A 102 13.76 11.20 15.41
N VAL A 103 14.61 10.27 14.99
CA VAL A 103 14.31 9.35 13.87
C VAL A 103 13.08 8.51 14.19
N LEU A 104 13.04 7.96 15.41
CA LEU A 104 11.95 7.14 15.89
C LEU A 104 10.62 7.91 16.00
N ARG A 105 10.66 9.20 16.34
CA ARG A 105 9.49 10.09 16.39
C ARG A 105 8.89 10.29 15.00
N ARG A 106 9.74 10.48 13.99
CA ARG A 106 9.27 10.59 12.60
C ARG A 106 8.61 9.30 12.12
N LEU A 107 9.20 8.15 12.44
CA LEU A 107 8.63 6.84 12.10
C LEU A 107 7.30 6.60 12.79
N SER A 108 7.22 6.85 14.11
CA SER A 108 5.98 6.63 14.87
C SER A 108 4.86 7.58 14.47
N ALA A 109 5.19 8.77 13.98
CA ALA A 109 4.22 9.75 13.49
C ALA A 109 3.83 9.55 12.01
N SER A 110 4.47 8.62 11.30
CA SER A 110 4.29 8.44 9.85
C SER A 110 3.19 7.46 9.49
N THR A 111 2.52 7.73 8.37
CA THR A 111 1.51 6.85 7.76
C THR A 111 1.94 6.43 6.36
N VAL A 112 2.06 5.11 6.14
CA VAL A 112 2.41 4.54 4.83
C VAL A 112 1.26 3.68 4.30
N ALA A 113 0.82 3.97 3.08
CA ALA A 113 -0.16 3.14 2.39
C ALA A 113 0.54 2.13 1.48
N VAL A 114 0.15 0.85 1.54
CA VAL A 114 0.61 -0.19 0.63
C VAL A 114 -0.58 -0.65 -0.22
N VAL A 115 -0.48 -0.44 -1.53
CA VAL A 115 -1.54 -0.76 -2.48
C VAL A 115 -1.16 -2.02 -3.27
N GLY A 116 -1.94 -3.08 -3.08
CA GLY A 116 -1.67 -4.44 -3.55
C GLY A 116 -0.84 -5.23 -2.54
N ILE A 117 -1.48 -6.13 -1.79
CA ILE A 117 -0.90 -6.98 -0.73
C ILE A 117 -0.52 -8.35 -1.31
N GLY A 118 0.07 -8.34 -2.51
CA GLY A 118 0.54 -9.54 -3.20
C GLY A 118 1.99 -9.93 -2.87
N GLY A 119 2.71 -10.46 -3.87
CA GLY A 119 4.09 -10.93 -3.71
C GLY A 119 5.11 -9.84 -3.39
N VAL A 120 4.79 -8.57 -3.60
CA VAL A 120 5.66 -7.44 -3.23
C VAL A 120 5.12 -6.72 -1.99
N GLY A 121 3.84 -6.34 -2.00
CA GLY A 121 3.26 -5.54 -0.92
C GLY A 121 3.15 -6.26 0.42
N SER A 122 3.00 -7.59 0.45
CA SER A 122 3.01 -8.33 1.72
C SER A 122 4.35 -8.21 2.46
N TRP A 123 5.47 -8.29 1.74
CA TRP A 123 6.81 -8.10 2.30
C TRP A 123 7.14 -6.63 2.58
N ALA A 124 6.63 -5.70 1.76
CA ALA A 124 6.76 -4.27 2.06
C ALA A 124 6.06 -3.92 3.38
N SER A 125 4.84 -4.42 3.58
CA SER A 125 4.05 -4.19 4.80
C SER A 125 4.75 -4.75 6.05
N GLU A 126 5.30 -5.97 5.96
CA GLU A 126 6.13 -6.57 7.01
C GLU A 126 7.34 -5.70 7.35
N ALA A 127 8.07 -5.23 6.33
CA ALA A 127 9.26 -4.41 6.54
C ALA A 127 8.95 -3.05 7.16
N LEU A 128 7.84 -2.41 6.77
CA LEU A 128 7.36 -1.17 7.40
C LEU A 128 7.03 -1.38 8.87
N ALA A 129 6.30 -2.45 9.21
CA ALA A 129 5.95 -2.78 10.59
C ALA A 129 7.21 -3.03 11.43
N ARG A 130 8.19 -3.75 10.88
CA ARG A 130 9.49 -4.00 11.53
C ARG A 130 10.40 -2.77 11.60
N SER A 131 10.07 -1.73 10.83
CA SER A 131 10.82 -0.47 10.84
C SER A 131 10.27 0.55 11.85
N GLY A 132 9.16 0.26 12.51
CA GLY A 132 8.52 1.19 13.45
C GLY A 132 7.60 2.21 12.76
N VAL A 133 7.11 1.94 11.55
CA VAL A 133 6.09 2.83 10.97
C VAL A 133 4.83 2.80 11.84
N GLY A 134 4.40 3.98 12.30
CA GLY A 134 3.31 4.12 13.26
C GLY A 134 1.94 3.74 12.72
N SER A 135 1.67 4.02 11.44
CA SER A 135 0.40 3.68 10.80
C SER A 135 0.60 3.07 9.41
N ILE A 136 -0.06 1.95 9.13
CA ILE A 136 0.00 1.26 7.84
C ILE A 136 -1.42 1.10 7.28
N VAL A 137 -1.64 1.60 6.07
CA VAL A 137 -2.90 1.40 5.34
C VAL A 137 -2.73 0.32 4.28
N LEU A 138 -3.53 -0.74 4.34
CA LEU A 138 -3.47 -1.86 3.39
C LEU A 138 -4.64 -1.76 2.41
N VAL A 139 -4.35 -1.71 1.11
CA VAL A 139 -5.38 -1.65 0.06
C VAL A 139 -5.29 -2.88 -0.84
N ASP A 140 -6.26 -3.78 -0.73
CA ASP A 140 -6.42 -4.98 -1.56
C ASP A 140 -7.84 -5.54 -1.38
N MET A 141 -8.34 -6.26 -2.38
CA MET A 141 -9.67 -6.88 -2.40
C MET A 141 -9.60 -8.41 -2.56
N ASP A 142 -8.40 -8.98 -2.68
CA ASP A 142 -8.22 -10.40 -2.94
C ASP A 142 -8.16 -11.26 -1.66
N ASP A 143 -8.56 -12.52 -1.83
CA ASP A 143 -8.33 -13.60 -0.89
C ASP A 143 -6.95 -14.24 -1.08
N ILE A 144 -6.47 -14.94 -0.06
CA ILE A 144 -5.26 -15.74 -0.11
C ILE A 144 -5.54 -17.05 -0.86
N CYS A 145 -4.84 -17.26 -1.98
CA CYS A 145 -4.89 -18.51 -2.74
C CYS A 145 -3.69 -19.42 -2.43
N ILE A 146 -3.88 -20.74 -2.49
CA ILE A 146 -2.78 -21.72 -2.33
C ILE A 146 -1.60 -21.48 -3.29
N SER A 147 -1.86 -21.00 -4.51
CA SER A 147 -0.81 -20.68 -5.50
C SER A 147 0.04 -19.45 -5.12
N ASN A 148 -0.30 -18.75 -4.04
CA ASN A 148 0.43 -17.59 -3.54
C ASN A 148 1.65 -18.00 -2.68
N THR A 149 1.70 -19.25 -2.23
CA THR A 149 2.73 -19.82 -1.33
C THR A 149 4.17 -19.53 -1.76
N ASN A 150 4.46 -19.55 -3.06
CA ASN A 150 5.82 -19.36 -3.57
C ASN A 150 6.34 -17.91 -3.49
N ARG A 151 5.48 -16.92 -3.21
CA ARG A 151 5.88 -15.49 -3.27
C ARG A 151 5.21 -14.55 -2.27
N GLN A 152 4.10 -14.91 -1.62
CA GLN A 152 3.36 -14.00 -0.73
C GLN A 152 3.56 -14.41 0.72
N LEU A 153 3.94 -13.46 1.57
CA LEU A 153 4.32 -13.72 2.97
C LEU A 153 3.18 -14.32 3.79
N HIS A 154 1.95 -13.86 3.57
CA HIS A 154 0.77 -14.29 4.32
C HIS A 154 0.23 -15.65 3.88
N ALA A 155 0.67 -16.20 2.73
CA ALA A 155 0.16 -17.44 2.17
C ALA A 155 0.75 -18.67 2.90
N THR A 156 0.05 -19.10 3.95
CA THR A 156 0.32 -20.30 4.74
C THR A 156 -0.87 -21.27 4.68
N SER A 157 -0.65 -22.55 4.98
CA SER A 157 -1.73 -23.57 4.98
C SER A 157 -2.95 -23.17 5.81
N ALA A 158 -2.77 -22.40 6.89
CA ALA A 158 -3.84 -21.96 7.80
C ALA A 158 -4.54 -20.65 7.38
N SER A 159 -4.15 -20.05 6.26
CA SER A 159 -4.61 -18.72 5.83
C SER A 159 -5.26 -18.71 4.45
N VAL A 160 -5.17 -19.81 3.70
CA VAL A 160 -5.86 -19.96 2.42
C VAL A 160 -7.36 -19.68 2.60
N GLY A 161 -7.93 -18.83 1.74
CA GLY A 161 -9.32 -18.40 1.77
C GLY A 161 -9.63 -17.19 2.66
N LYS A 162 -8.66 -16.66 3.42
CA LYS A 162 -8.83 -15.41 4.17
C LYS A 162 -8.49 -14.19 3.32
N LEU A 163 -9.01 -13.01 3.69
CA LEU A 163 -8.62 -11.76 3.06
C LEU A 163 -7.13 -11.47 3.28
N LYS A 164 -6.43 -11.08 2.20
CA LYS A 164 -5.00 -10.72 2.29
C LYS A 164 -4.74 -9.58 3.28
N THR A 165 -5.62 -8.57 3.27
CA THR A 165 -5.50 -7.38 4.13
C THR A 165 -5.70 -7.72 5.60
N GLU A 166 -6.68 -8.57 5.94
CA GLU A 166 -6.94 -8.98 7.32
C GLU A 166 -5.81 -9.83 7.89
N GLU A 167 -5.33 -10.83 7.14
CA GLU A 167 -4.24 -11.69 7.60
C GLU A 167 -2.94 -10.88 7.78
N MET A 168 -2.65 -9.92 6.90
CA MET A 168 -1.53 -9.00 7.11
C MET A 168 -1.75 -8.04 8.27
N SER A 169 -2.96 -7.53 8.49
CA SER A 169 -3.26 -6.68 9.63
C SER A 169 -3.00 -7.42 10.94
N ARG A 170 -3.54 -8.64 11.08
CA ARG A 170 -3.29 -9.53 12.23
C ARG A 170 -1.80 -9.75 12.47
N ARG A 171 -1.04 -9.99 11.39
CA ARG A 171 0.41 -10.21 11.45
C ARG A 171 1.16 -8.95 11.91
N ILE A 172 0.81 -7.77 11.39
CA ILE A 172 1.44 -6.50 11.77
C ILE A 172 1.20 -6.22 13.26
N SER A 173 -0.01 -6.43 13.77
CA SER A 173 -0.31 -6.23 15.21
C SER A 173 0.51 -7.14 16.12
N GLN A 174 0.93 -8.32 15.66
CA GLN A 174 1.83 -9.21 16.41
C GLN A 174 3.29 -8.74 16.41
N ILE A 175 3.70 -7.98 15.39
CA ILE A 175 5.06 -7.45 15.25
C ILE A 175 5.20 -6.13 16.00
N HIS A 176 4.24 -5.23 15.79
CA HIS A 176 4.20 -3.88 16.32
C HIS A 176 2.79 -3.62 16.89
N PRO A 177 2.56 -3.95 18.18
CA PRO A 177 1.24 -3.79 18.81
C PRO A 177 0.71 -2.34 18.81
N GLY A 178 1.61 -1.36 18.87
CA GLY A 178 1.27 0.06 18.75
C GLY A 178 1.07 0.58 17.32
N CYS A 179 1.17 -0.26 16.28
CA CYS A 179 0.94 0.17 14.90
C CYS A 179 -0.56 0.27 14.63
N GLU A 180 -1.01 1.41 14.14
CA GLU A 180 -2.38 1.56 13.64
C GLU A 180 -2.48 0.98 12.23
N VAL A 181 -3.17 -0.15 12.11
CA VAL A 181 -3.43 -0.77 10.81
C VAL A 181 -4.86 -0.53 10.39
N SER A 182 -5.04 0.06 9.21
CA SER A 182 -6.35 0.20 8.57
C SER A 182 -6.36 -0.48 7.21
N THR A 183 -7.52 -0.94 6.79
CA THR A 183 -7.69 -1.62 5.50
C THR A 183 -8.68 -0.85 4.63
N ILE A 184 -8.44 -0.86 3.32
CA ILE A 184 -9.39 -0.44 2.30
C ILE A 184 -9.63 -1.67 1.43
N PHE A 185 -10.80 -2.28 1.59
CA PHE A 185 -11.23 -3.42 0.79
C PHE A 185 -11.77 -2.94 -0.56
N ASP A 186 -10.86 -2.58 -1.45
CA ASP A 186 -11.18 -2.16 -2.81
C ASP A 186 -9.98 -2.43 -3.73
N PHE A 187 -10.23 -2.53 -5.02
CA PHE A 187 -9.19 -2.59 -6.04
C PHE A 187 -9.02 -1.21 -6.68
N VAL A 188 -7.79 -0.84 -7.03
CA VAL A 188 -7.60 0.43 -7.74
C VAL A 188 -8.03 0.31 -9.19
N ALA A 189 -8.90 1.21 -9.64
CA ALA A 189 -9.29 1.43 -11.02
C ALA A 189 -9.24 2.93 -11.35
N ALA A 190 -9.22 3.26 -12.64
CA ALA A 190 -9.32 4.65 -13.08
C ALA A 190 -10.58 5.37 -12.57
N ALA A 191 -11.66 4.64 -12.31
CA ALA A 191 -12.94 5.18 -11.86
C ALA A 191 -12.98 5.52 -10.35
N ASN A 192 -12.26 4.78 -9.49
CA ASN A 192 -12.30 4.95 -8.03
C ASN A 192 -10.98 5.47 -7.42
N VAL A 193 -9.89 5.53 -8.18
CA VAL A 193 -8.56 5.90 -7.66
C VAL A 193 -8.54 7.27 -6.97
N ASP A 194 -9.36 8.22 -7.46
CA ASP A 194 -9.44 9.54 -6.85
C ASP A 194 -10.07 9.46 -5.45
N GLY A 195 -11.17 8.72 -5.30
CA GLY A 195 -11.80 8.50 -3.99
C GLY A 195 -10.90 7.75 -3.01
N ILE A 196 -10.16 6.73 -3.49
CA ILE A 196 -9.17 6.02 -2.66
C ILE A 196 -8.08 6.99 -2.19
N LEU A 197 -7.52 7.80 -3.09
CA LEU A 197 -6.44 8.73 -2.74
C LEU A 197 -6.91 9.89 -1.85
N ASP A 198 -8.14 10.35 -2.01
CA ASP A 198 -8.75 11.36 -1.15
C ASP A 198 -8.95 10.79 0.27
N ASP A 199 -9.44 9.55 0.40
CA ASP A 199 -9.52 8.86 1.70
C ASP A 199 -8.13 8.73 2.35
N LEU A 200 -7.14 8.24 1.60
CA LEU A 200 -5.76 8.09 2.06
C LEU A 200 -5.16 9.44 2.53
N ARG A 201 -5.44 10.53 1.80
CA ARG A 201 -4.84 11.83 2.11
C ARG A 201 -5.57 12.57 3.21
N GLU A 202 -6.89 12.70 3.11
CA GLU A 202 -7.70 13.57 3.94
C GLU A 202 -8.07 12.90 5.27
N LYS A 203 -8.42 11.61 5.25
CA LYS A 203 -8.84 10.89 6.46
C LYS A 203 -7.69 10.21 7.18
N ARG A 204 -6.71 9.70 6.42
CA ARG A 204 -5.60 8.88 6.97
C ARG A 204 -4.27 9.61 7.05
N GLY A 205 -4.15 10.79 6.44
CA GLY A 205 -2.92 11.58 6.52
C GLY A 205 -1.70 10.89 5.92
N VAL A 206 -1.86 10.09 4.85
CA VAL A 206 -0.76 9.32 4.25
C VAL A 206 0.40 10.21 3.81
N ASP A 207 1.60 9.82 4.23
CA ASP A 207 2.87 10.46 3.90
C ASP A 207 3.52 9.87 2.65
N VAL A 208 3.43 8.54 2.49
CA VAL A 208 4.00 7.81 1.34
C VAL A 208 3.06 6.70 0.89
N VAL A 209 2.94 6.52 -0.43
CA VAL A 209 2.29 5.36 -1.04
C VAL A 209 3.36 4.41 -1.60
N ILE A 210 3.29 3.14 -1.22
CA ILE A 210 3.97 2.05 -1.89
C ILE A 210 2.97 1.38 -2.84
N ASP A 211 3.27 1.43 -4.12
CA ASP A 211 2.45 0.87 -5.19
C ASP A 211 3.01 -0.48 -5.65
N ALA A 212 2.38 -1.55 -5.17
CA ALA A 212 2.69 -2.94 -5.46
C ALA A 212 1.62 -3.62 -6.34
N ILE A 213 0.83 -2.83 -7.07
CA ILE A 213 -0.13 -3.30 -8.07
C ILE A 213 0.61 -4.01 -9.22
N ASP A 214 0.02 -5.04 -9.78
CA ASP A 214 0.54 -5.82 -10.92
C ASP A 214 -0.02 -5.34 -12.29
N GLY A 215 -1.24 -4.81 -12.30
CA GLY A 215 -1.91 -4.25 -13.47
C GLY A 215 -1.36 -2.90 -13.93
N ALA A 216 -1.00 -2.79 -15.22
CA ALA A 216 -0.41 -1.58 -15.78
C ALA A 216 -1.34 -0.36 -15.79
N TRP A 217 -2.65 -0.57 -15.96
CA TRP A 217 -3.62 0.52 -16.07
C TRP A 217 -3.95 1.12 -14.70
N GLU A 218 -4.18 0.24 -13.73
CA GLU A 218 -4.45 0.51 -12.33
C GLU A 218 -3.24 1.21 -11.69
N LYS A 219 -2.04 0.64 -11.90
CA LYS A 219 -0.76 1.25 -11.50
C LYS A 219 -0.59 2.65 -12.09
N THR A 220 -0.91 2.83 -13.37
CA THR A 220 -0.83 4.15 -14.01
C THR A 220 -1.79 5.14 -13.38
N ALA A 221 -3.03 4.73 -13.11
CA ALA A 221 -4.05 5.56 -12.49
C ALA A 221 -3.60 6.02 -11.08
N LEU A 222 -3.08 5.08 -10.27
CA LEU A 222 -2.55 5.38 -8.94
C LEU A 222 -1.39 6.38 -8.99
N VAL A 223 -0.38 6.10 -9.80
CA VAL A 223 0.80 6.98 -9.92
C VAL A 223 0.41 8.38 -10.39
N ALA A 224 -0.49 8.49 -11.38
CA ALA A 224 -0.98 9.78 -11.86
C ALA A 224 -1.77 10.53 -10.77
N GLY A 225 -2.63 9.83 -10.03
CA GLY A 225 -3.39 10.40 -8.92
C GLY A 225 -2.49 10.91 -7.79
N CYS A 226 -1.48 10.14 -7.38
CA CYS A 226 -0.49 10.56 -6.39
C CYS A 226 0.25 11.83 -6.84
N VAL A 227 0.70 11.88 -8.10
CA VAL A 227 1.40 13.05 -8.65
C VAL A 227 0.52 14.29 -8.67
N ARG A 228 -0.78 14.14 -8.98
CA ARG A 228 -1.75 15.25 -8.98
C ARG A 228 -1.90 15.86 -7.58
N ARG A 229 -1.94 15.01 -6.54
CA ARG A 229 -2.09 15.39 -5.13
C ARG A 229 -0.78 15.75 -4.45
N GLY A 230 0.36 15.52 -5.10
CA GLY A 230 1.68 15.70 -4.50
C GLY A 230 1.99 14.68 -3.41
N ILE A 231 1.41 13.48 -3.50
CA ILE A 231 1.68 12.36 -2.58
C ILE A 231 2.96 11.65 -3.05
N PRO A 232 4.00 11.55 -2.19
CA PRO A 232 5.16 10.70 -2.44
C PRO A 232 4.77 9.26 -2.77
N VAL A 233 5.36 8.71 -3.83
CA VAL A 233 5.04 7.34 -4.29
C VAL A 233 6.29 6.58 -4.69
N VAL A 234 6.39 5.34 -4.22
CA VAL A 234 7.37 4.34 -4.63
C VAL A 234 6.61 3.23 -5.35
N THR A 235 6.80 3.11 -6.67
CA THR A 235 6.13 2.08 -7.48
C THR A 235 7.03 0.86 -7.66
N CYS A 236 6.46 -0.33 -7.78
CA CYS A 236 7.19 -1.55 -8.06
C CYS A 236 6.91 -2.04 -9.49
N GLY A 237 7.97 -2.52 -10.15
CA GLY A 237 7.91 -3.16 -11.45
C GLY A 237 7.53 -4.64 -11.39
N GLY A 238 7.65 -5.31 -12.52
CA GLY A 238 7.34 -6.72 -12.65
C GLY A 238 8.47 -7.59 -12.08
N ALA A 239 8.20 -8.29 -10.98
CA ALA A 239 9.14 -9.22 -10.37
C ALA A 239 9.09 -10.65 -10.96
N ALA A 240 8.08 -10.97 -11.77
CA ALA A 240 7.92 -12.28 -12.40
C ALA A 240 8.97 -12.54 -13.49
N GLY A 241 9.39 -13.81 -13.63
CA GLY A 241 10.41 -14.25 -14.61
C GLY A 241 11.85 -13.94 -14.21
N ARG A 242 12.07 -13.38 -13.01
CA ARG A 242 13.38 -12.98 -12.50
C ARG A 242 13.88 -13.97 -11.44
N LYS A 243 15.20 -14.08 -11.32
CA LYS A 243 15.88 -15.03 -10.42
C LYS A 243 16.99 -14.40 -9.61
N ASP A 244 17.51 -13.23 -9.99
CA ASP A 244 18.68 -12.63 -9.35
C ASP A 244 18.27 -11.41 -8.51
N PRO A 245 18.13 -11.54 -7.18
CA PRO A 245 17.77 -10.43 -6.32
C PRO A 245 18.87 -9.35 -6.25
N SER A 246 20.14 -9.68 -6.56
CA SER A 246 21.24 -8.71 -6.53
C SER A 246 21.14 -7.65 -7.63
N LYS A 247 20.35 -7.91 -8.67
CA LYS A 247 20.11 -6.98 -9.79
C LYS A 247 18.93 -6.03 -9.56
N ILE A 248 18.28 -6.11 -8.41
CA ILE A 248 17.15 -5.23 -8.09
C ILE A 248 17.69 -3.87 -7.65
N VAL A 249 17.13 -2.81 -8.22
CA VAL A 249 17.51 -1.42 -7.99
C VAL A 249 16.27 -0.57 -7.68
N CYS A 250 16.46 0.55 -7.00
CA CYS A 250 15.43 1.56 -6.76
C CYS A 250 15.88 2.91 -7.32
N GLU A 251 15.39 3.28 -8.51
CA GLU A 251 15.75 4.53 -9.19
C GLU A 251 14.51 5.33 -9.60
N ASP A 252 14.67 6.49 -10.26
CA ASP A 252 13.54 7.20 -10.84
C ASP A 252 12.85 6.35 -11.92
N LEU A 253 11.51 6.35 -11.94
CA LEU A 253 10.68 5.60 -12.88
C LEU A 253 11.11 5.78 -14.33
N THR A 254 11.59 6.97 -14.70
CA THR A 254 12.09 7.26 -16.06
C THR A 254 13.30 6.44 -16.48
N ARG A 255 14.05 5.87 -15.53
CA ARG A 255 15.25 5.04 -15.75
C ARG A 255 14.99 3.54 -15.73
N ALA A 256 13.77 3.12 -15.39
CA ALA A 256 13.41 1.71 -15.35
C ALA A 256 13.59 1.05 -16.73
N ARG A 257 14.35 -0.04 -16.74
CA ARG A 257 14.79 -0.82 -17.91
C ARG A 257 14.49 -2.30 -17.67
N GLU A 258 14.53 -3.10 -18.72
CA GLU A 258 14.21 -4.54 -18.68
C GLU A 258 12.90 -4.87 -17.93
N ASP A 259 11.91 -3.98 -17.98
CA ASP A 259 10.65 -4.10 -17.25
C ASP A 259 9.46 -3.70 -18.13
N ARG A 260 8.71 -4.71 -18.59
CA ARG A 260 7.55 -4.53 -19.47
C ARG A 260 6.39 -3.80 -18.77
N LEU A 261 6.20 -4.02 -17.47
CA LEU A 261 5.13 -3.38 -16.70
C LEU A 261 5.39 -1.88 -16.60
N LEU A 262 6.58 -1.49 -16.12
CA LEU A 262 6.96 -0.09 -15.98
C LEU A 262 7.09 0.60 -17.34
N PHE A 263 7.50 -0.11 -18.39
CA PHE A 263 7.47 0.41 -19.75
C PHE A 263 6.04 0.82 -20.16
N ARG A 264 5.04 -0.05 -19.95
CA ARG A 264 3.63 0.25 -20.25
C ARG A 264 3.10 1.40 -19.39
N VAL A 265 3.46 1.44 -18.11
CA VAL A 265 3.10 2.55 -17.21
C VAL A 265 3.66 3.88 -17.74
N ARG A 266 4.96 3.94 -18.04
CA ARG A 266 5.57 5.16 -18.60
C ARG A 266 4.95 5.58 -19.93
N LYS A 267 4.67 4.62 -20.82
CA LYS A 267 4.01 4.88 -22.12
C LYS A 267 2.64 5.52 -21.89
N THR A 268 1.86 4.98 -20.96
CA THR A 268 0.51 5.46 -20.64
C THR A 268 0.51 6.80 -19.92
N LEU A 269 1.42 7.01 -18.95
CA LEU A 269 1.60 8.31 -18.27
C LEU A 269 1.90 9.44 -19.26
N ARG A 270 2.73 9.18 -20.28
CA ARG A 270 3.02 10.16 -21.33
C ARG A 270 1.82 10.41 -22.24
N ALA A 271 1.14 9.34 -22.65
CA ALA A 271 0.03 9.42 -23.61
C ALA A 271 -1.23 10.06 -23.01
N LYS A 272 -1.65 9.62 -21.82
CA LYS A 272 -2.92 10.03 -21.19
C LYS A 272 -2.75 11.18 -20.20
N TYR A 273 -1.63 11.24 -19.47
CA TYR A 273 -1.45 12.17 -18.35
C TYR A 273 -0.39 13.25 -18.61
N ARG A 274 0.06 13.41 -19.86
CA ARG A 274 1.00 14.45 -20.32
C ARG A 274 2.34 14.48 -19.58
N PHE A 275 2.80 13.34 -19.05
CA PHE A 275 4.12 13.27 -18.45
C PHE A 275 5.21 13.61 -19.48
N PRO A 276 6.28 14.33 -19.09
CA PRO A 276 7.33 14.73 -20.02
C PRO A 276 7.93 13.53 -20.77
N LYS A 277 8.04 13.66 -22.09
CA LYS A 277 8.75 12.69 -22.91
C LYS A 277 10.25 12.75 -22.59
N GLY A 278 10.90 11.59 -22.69
CA GLY A 278 12.35 11.53 -22.65
C GLY A 278 12.95 12.13 -23.94
N PRO A 279 14.25 12.46 -23.94
CA PRO A 279 14.99 12.79 -25.14
C PRO A 279 14.79 11.72 -26.23
N GLY A 280 14.68 12.15 -27.50
CA GLY A 280 14.55 11.23 -28.64
C GLY A 280 15.82 10.40 -28.86
N LYS A 281 15.70 9.27 -29.58
CA LYS A 281 16.87 8.46 -30.00
C LYS A 281 17.87 9.36 -30.73
N GLY A 282 19.14 9.30 -30.35
CA GLY A 282 20.22 10.14 -30.91
C GLY A 282 20.50 11.45 -30.17
N ALA A 283 19.66 11.85 -29.21
CA ALA A 283 19.98 13.00 -28.36
C ALA A 283 21.14 12.68 -27.39
N LYS A 284 22.04 13.65 -27.14
CA LYS A 284 23.17 13.50 -26.19
C LYS A 284 22.76 12.97 -24.81
N ASN A 285 21.55 13.32 -24.37
CA ASN A 285 21.02 12.94 -23.06
C ASN A 285 20.02 11.76 -23.14
N TYR A 286 20.01 10.98 -24.23
CA TYR A 286 19.08 9.85 -24.42
C TYR A 286 19.07 8.89 -23.23
N HIS A 287 20.26 8.58 -22.69
CA HIS A 287 20.45 7.70 -21.53
C HIS A 287 20.21 8.38 -20.17
N ASN A 288 19.92 9.68 -20.15
CA ASN A 288 19.70 10.45 -18.92
C ASN A 288 18.44 11.33 -19.03
N PRO A 289 17.24 10.72 -19.00
CA PRO A 289 15.99 11.46 -19.11
C PRO A 289 15.75 12.36 -17.90
N ARG A 290 14.97 13.43 -18.11
CA ARG A 290 14.52 14.30 -17.01
C ARG A 290 13.68 13.50 -16.02
N ARG A 291 14.19 13.39 -14.78
CA ARG A 291 13.58 12.66 -13.67
C ARG A 291 12.20 13.21 -13.29
N TRP A 292 11.26 12.30 -13.05
CA TRP A 292 9.88 12.61 -12.62
C TRP A 292 9.75 12.76 -11.10
N LYS A 293 10.78 12.37 -10.34
CA LYS A 293 10.76 12.24 -8.87
C LYS A 293 9.72 11.22 -8.40
N ILE A 294 9.61 10.12 -9.14
CA ILE A 294 8.82 8.94 -8.77
C ILE A 294 9.82 7.80 -8.67
N PHE A 295 9.98 7.18 -7.51
CA PHE A 295 10.87 6.04 -7.39
C PHE A 295 10.19 4.78 -7.89
N ALA A 296 10.96 3.94 -8.57
CA ALA A 296 10.55 2.65 -9.06
C ALA A 296 11.56 1.59 -8.63
N VAL A 297 11.06 0.52 -8.03
CA VAL A 297 11.84 -0.71 -7.79
C VAL A 297 11.70 -1.60 -9.01
N PHE A 298 12.81 -1.97 -9.64
CA PHE A 298 12.85 -2.85 -10.81
C PHE A 298 14.18 -3.61 -10.82
N SER A 299 14.40 -4.51 -11.79
CA SER A 299 15.64 -5.25 -11.90
C SER A 299 16.23 -5.13 -13.29
N ASP A 300 17.56 -5.07 -13.32
CA ASP A 300 18.37 -5.06 -14.54
C ASP A 300 18.57 -6.46 -15.14
N GLU A 301 18.02 -7.49 -14.50
CA GLU A 301 18.00 -8.83 -15.07
C GLU A 301 17.19 -8.82 -16.37
N VAL A 302 17.82 -9.26 -17.46
CA VAL A 302 17.14 -9.52 -18.72
C VAL A 302 16.28 -10.76 -18.54
N VAL A 303 14.96 -10.59 -18.56
CA VAL A 303 14.04 -11.72 -18.59
C VAL A 303 14.10 -12.31 -20.00
N GLY A 304 14.56 -13.56 -20.11
CA GLY A 304 14.63 -14.24 -21.40
C GLY A 304 13.25 -14.25 -22.08
N ASN A 305 13.23 -14.10 -23.41
CA ASN A 305 12.03 -14.37 -24.20
C ASN A 305 11.70 -15.86 -24.04
N GLY A 306 10.85 -16.20 -23.06
CA GLY A 306 10.11 -17.45 -23.14
C GLY A 306 9.44 -17.46 -24.51
N GLY A 307 9.82 -18.42 -25.35
CA GLY A 307 9.44 -18.44 -26.76
C GLY A 307 7.94 -18.21 -26.94
N GLY A 308 7.58 -17.34 -27.88
CA GLY A 308 6.26 -17.23 -28.50
C GLY A 308 5.06 -17.37 -27.58
N LEU A 309 4.82 -16.43 -26.68
CA LEU A 309 3.48 -16.20 -26.13
C LEU A 309 3.16 -14.71 -26.18
N GLU A 310 2.49 -14.34 -27.28
CA GLU A 310 1.73 -13.11 -27.37
C GLU A 310 0.70 -13.04 -26.22
N GLU A 311 0.48 -11.82 -25.73
CA GLU A 311 -0.78 -11.40 -25.12
C GLU A 311 -1.42 -12.24 -24.00
N ALA A 312 -0.64 -12.85 -23.10
CA ALA A 312 -1.18 -13.06 -21.76
C ALA A 312 -1.10 -11.72 -21.00
N SER A 313 -2.25 -11.12 -20.69
CA SER A 313 -2.32 -10.04 -19.72
C SER A 313 -1.57 -10.51 -18.47
N ALA A 314 -0.55 -9.76 -18.03
CA ALA A 314 0.10 -9.98 -16.73
C ALA A 314 -0.83 -9.64 -15.55
N SER A 315 -2.15 -9.74 -15.77
CA SER A 315 -3.17 -9.73 -14.74
C SER A 315 -2.99 -11.04 -13.99
N PHE A 316 -2.34 -10.96 -12.84
CA PHE A 316 -2.13 -12.06 -11.91
C PHE A 316 -3.44 -12.52 -11.25
N ARG A 317 -4.61 -12.01 -11.70
CA ARG A 317 -5.93 -12.42 -11.24
C ARG A 317 -6.23 -13.89 -11.54
N GLN A 318 -5.60 -14.45 -12.57
CA GLN A 318 -5.50 -15.90 -12.70
C GLN A 318 -4.22 -16.35 -11.99
N CYS A 319 -4.41 -17.26 -11.04
CA CYS A 319 -3.41 -17.73 -10.09
C CYS A 319 -2.23 -18.51 -10.71
N ASP A 320 -2.12 -18.53 -12.04
CA ASP A 320 -1.28 -19.35 -12.92
C ASP A 320 -0.63 -18.53 -14.05
N GLY A 321 -0.14 -17.32 -13.74
CA GLY A 321 0.60 -16.51 -14.70
C GLY A 321 1.72 -17.27 -15.43
N THR A 322 1.94 -16.94 -16.70
CA THR A 322 2.89 -17.63 -17.59
C THR A 322 4.38 -17.52 -17.19
N LEU A 323 4.70 -16.64 -16.24
CA LEU A 323 6.04 -16.44 -15.71
C LEU A 323 6.10 -16.88 -14.25
N GLY A 324 7.11 -17.71 -13.92
CA GLY A 324 7.39 -18.11 -12.54
C GLY A 324 7.79 -16.94 -11.65
N THR A 325 7.61 -17.12 -10.34
CA THR A 325 7.95 -16.13 -9.31
C THR A 325 8.58 -16.82 -8.11
N ALA A 326 9.47 -16.12 -7.40
CA ALA A 326 10.07 -16.60 -6.17
C ALA A 326 10.05 -15.54 -5.06
N SER A 327 9.87 -15.97 -3.82
CA SER A 327 9.79 -15.11 -2.63
C SER A 327 11.05 -14.28 -2.41
N PHE A 328 12.25 -14.82 -2.66
CA PHE A 328 13.49 -14.05 -2.48
C PHE A 328 13.63 -12.88 -3.47
N VAL A 329 13.03 -12.95 -4.67
CA VAL A 329 12.98 -11.82 -5.61
C VAL A 329 11.89 -10.84 -5.20
N THR A 330 10.66 -11.34 -5.10
CA THR A 330 9.46 -10.52 -4.85
C THR A 330 9.51 -9.84 -3.48
N GLY A 331 10.04 -10.54 -2.46
CA GLY A 331 10.33 -9.98 -1.14
C GLY A 331 11.41 -8.91 -1.18
N THR A 332 12.49 -9.10 -1.95
CA THR A 332 13.51 -8.05 -2.12
C THR A 332 12.92 -6.79 -2.77
N TYR A 333 12.01 -6.92 -3.74
CA TYR A 333 11.27 -5.76 -4.26
C TYR A 333 10.50 -5.02 -3.15
N GLY A 334 9.81 -5.77 -2.29
CA GLY A 334 9.07 -5.22 -1.16
C GLY A 334 9.97 -4.52 -0.15
N PHE A 335 11.12 -5.13 0.19
CA PHE A 335 12.11 -4.57 1.10
C PHE A 335 12.74 -3.29 0.55
N MET A 336 13.06 -3.25 -0.75
CA MET A 336 13.59 -2.02 -1.37
C MET A 336 12.57 -0.89 -1.40
N ALA A 337 11.29 -1.21 -1.64
CA ALA A 337 10.22 -0.22 -1.61
C ALA A 337 10.00 0.35 -0.21
N ALA A 338 9.89 -0.53 0.79
CA ALA A 338 9.76 -0.15 2.20
C ALA A 338 10.98 0.64 2.69
N GLY A 339 12.19 0.17 2.37
CA GLY A 339 13.44 0.86 2.69
C GLY A 339 13.49 2.27 2.12
N LYS A 340 12.99 2.48 0.88
CA LYS A 340 12.91 3.81 0.29
C LYS A 340 11.90 4.72 0.99
N ALA A 341 10.74 4.19 1.38
CA ALA A 341 9.76 4.93 2.15
C ALA A 341 10.32 5.33 3.53
N VAL A 342 10.94 4.39 4.24
CA VAL A 342 11.60 4.60 5.53
C VAL A 342 12.70 5.66 5.41
N GLU A 343 13.57 5.58 4.39
CA GLU A 343 14.61 6.59 4.15
C GLU A 343 14.02 8.00 4.00
N MET A 344 12.93 8.17 3.25
CA MET A 344 12.28 9.48 3.08
C MET A 344 11.75 10.02 4.41
N ILE A 345 11.13 9.16 5.23
CA ILE A 345 10.55 9.51 6.54
C ILE A 345 11.65 9.86 7.53
N THR A 346 12.64 8.98 7.71
CA THR A 346 13.69 9.11 8.74
C THR A 346 14.59 10.31 8.49
N THR A 347 14.91 10.59 7.22
CA THR A 347 15.73 11.75 6.84
C THR A 347 14.95 13.08 6.81
N GLY A 348 13.62 13.05 6.93
CA GLY A 348 12.75 14.21 6.76
C GLY A 348 12.72 14.76 5.33
N LYS A 349 13.29 14.04 4.36
CA LYS A 349 13.42 14.48 2.96
C LYS A 349 12.39 13.75 2.09
N MET A 350 11.13 14.15 2.21
CA MET A 350 10.04 13.61 1.40
C MET A 350 10.23 13.97 -0.07
N ILE A 351 10.28 12.95 -0.94
CA ILE A 351 10.49 13.16 -2.38
C ILE A 351 9.13 13.24 -3.08
N VAL A 352 8.62 14.47 -3.15
CA VAL A 352 7.36 14.76 -3.82
C VAL A 352 7.52 14.73 -5.35
N PRO A 353 6.65 14.02 -6.08
CA PRO A 353 6.66 13.99 -7.53
C PRO A 353 6.51 15.39 -8.14
N LYS A 354 7.13 15.62 -9.31
CA LYS A 354 6.94 16.90 -10.01
C LYS A 354 5.51 17.00 -10.51
N LYS A 355 4.80 18.08 -10.13
CA LYS A 355 3.46 18.37 -10.67
C LYS A 355 3.51 18.43 -12.18
N VAL A 356 2.56 17.74 -12.81
CA VAL A 356 2.34 17.73 -14.26
C VAL A 356 0.97 18.34 -14.53
N ARG A 357 0.86 19.20 -15.55
CA ARG A 357 -0.45 19.73 -15.99
C ARG A 357 -1.21 18.62 -16.70
N MET A 358 -1.97 17.84 -15.92
CA MET A 358 -2.79 16.75 -16.44
C MET A 358 -4.06 17.32 -17.10
N PRO A 359 -4.59 16.67 -18.15
CA PRO A 359 -5.96 16.96 -18.60
C PRO A 359 -6.93 16.65 -17.45
N LEU A 360 -8.01 17.43 -17.34
CA LEU A 360 -9.14 17.04 -16.50
C LEU A 360 -9.61 15.67 -17.01
N LEU A 361 -9.76 14.71 -16.09
CA LEU A 361 -10.42 13.45 -16.42
C LEU A 361 -11.87 13.82 -16.74
N GLU A 362 -12.20 13.91 -18.03
CA GLU A 362 -13.61 13.89 -18.44
C GLU A 362 -14.14 12.52 -18.00
N LEU A 363 -14.94 12.51 -16.93
CA LEU A 363 -15.84 11.41 -16.63
C LEU A 363 -16.82 11.33 -17.81
N LYS A 364 -16.44 10.61 -18.86
CA LYS A 364 -17.41 10.20 -19.87
C LYS A 364 -18.29 9.15 -19.22
N GLU A 365 -19.35 9.61 -18.57
CA GLU A 365 -20.57 8.84 -18.39
C GLU A 365 -21.04 8.41 -19.78
N LYS A 366 -20.58 7.25 -20.26
CA LYS A 366 -21.32 6.53 -21.30
C LYS A 366 -22.48 5.89 -20.59
N SER A 367 -23.59 6.63 -20.50
CA SER A 367 -24.91 6.07 -20.35
C SER A 367 -25.11 5.01 -21.44
N HIS A 368 -25.05 3.74 -21.06
CA HIS A 368 -25.72 2.68 -21.81
C HIS A 368 -27.17 2.62 -21.32
N GLN A 369 -27.93 3.63 -21.73
CA GLN A 369 -29.38 3.53 -21.88
C GLN A 369 -29.68 3.68 -23.37
N ASN A 370 -30.57 2.83 -23.87
CA ASN A 370 -31.03 2.68 -25.25
C ASN A 370 -30.27 1.67 -26.12
N ALA A 371 -30.52 0.39 -25.84
CA ALA A 371 -30.73 -0.60 -26.89
C ALA A 371 -32.12 -1.23 -26.68
N THR A 372 -33.13 -0.55 -27.25
CA THR A 372 -34.27 -1.14 -27.96
C THR A 372 -34.95 -2.36 -27.32
N ALA A 373 -35.91 -2.10 -26.43
CA ALA A 373 -37.10 -2.92 -26.34
C ALA A 373 -37.98 -2.62 -27.57
N GLN A 374 -37.88 -3.44 -28.61
CA GLN A 374 -38.89 -3.57 -29.68
C GLN A 374 -38.66 -4.88 -30.44
N SER A 375 -39.76 -5.61 -30.67
CA SER A 375 -39.88 -7.00 -31.15
C SER A 375 -39.44 -8.03 -30.10
N ILE A 376 -40.34 -8.83 -29.52
CA ILE A 376 -41.13 -9.87 -30.19
C ILE A 376 -42.52 -9.95 -29.52
N PHE A 377 -43.55 -9.93 -30.37
CA PHE A 377 -44.88 -10.50 -30.11
C PHE A 377 -44.80 -12.02 -30.19
#